data_AF-A0A7C7VV97-F1
#
_entry.id   AF-A0A7C7VV97-F1
#
_cell.length_a   1.000
_cell.length_b   1.000
_cell.length_c   1.000
_cell.angle_alpha   90.00
_cell.angle_beta   90.00
_cell.angle_gamma   90.00
#
_symmetry.space_group_name_H-M   'P 1'
#
loop_
_entity.id
_entity.type
_entity.pdbx_description
1 polymer ?
#
loop_
_entity_poly.entity_id
_entity_poly.type
_entity_poly.pdbx_seq_one_letter_code
_entity_poly.pdbx_strand_id
1 'polypeptide(L)'
;MIRTLIVDWGGVLMRTVDIRPRMAWERRLGLPPGDLADLFFRGRAWERALRGEATLDDVWTEVAHHLELSEGETAALSQDFWAGDRLDQDLVALIRDLRRQGLRTALLSNHTSHLPGVLADLGLDDLFDVEVVSALEGATKPDPLIYRRTLERLETPPPEAVFVDDQWANVEAARRLGMVGLRFQGIAHLRRKLAAAGLPVETPSPDPVPGIRAVIFDWGGVFAPLTFFKHTREWEERLGLVEGTLNQVLWGRKWKQLEIGAISPEAFDEHVAQGLGLPDREAVHQFYRAYYADDHLDHRVLDAAQALRGRYRVALLTNAFPDHARLVQERYGFDPRAEFDLYVNSAEVGLAKPDPAIYRLVLDRLGIAPGEAVFLDDMVRNTDAAGALGIHAIVFTDAEAGLKDLAALLGHPIP
;
A
#
# COMPACT_ATOMS: atom_id res chain seq x y z
N MET A 1 26.28 -13.17 -6.43
CA MET A 1 25.19 -14.15 -6.17
C MET A 1 24.51 -13.70 -4.90
N ILE A 2 23.17 -13.67 -4.86
CA ILE A 2 22.45 -13.27 -3.65
C ILE A 2 22.70 -14.29 -2.53
N ARG A 3 23.02 -13.80 -1.34
CA ARG A 3 23.28 -14.61 -0.14
C ARG A 3 22.34 -14.29 1.02
N THR A 4 21.75 -13.09 1.03
CA THR A 4 20.83 -12.68 2.09
C THR A 4 19.50 -12.18 1.58
N LEU A 5 18.45 -12.45 2.35
CA LEU A 5 17.14 -11.85 2.23
C LEU A 5 16.81 -11.07 3.51
N ILE A 6 16.64 -9.76 3.38
CA ILE A 6 16.26 -8.85 4.46
C ILE A 6 14.83 -8.40 4.19
N VAL A 7 13.94 -8.58 5.17
CA VAL A 7 12.49 -8.35 5.01
C VAL A 7 12.00 -7.36 6.05
N ASP A 8 11.10 -6.47 5.67
CA ASP A 8 10.35 -5.64 6.61
C ASP A 8 9.24 -6.40 7.35
N TRP A 9 8.79 -5.86 8.47
CA TRP A 9 7.67 -6.39 9.25
C TRP A 9 6.32 -5.87 8.76
N GLY A 10 6.04 -4.58 8.96
CA GLY A 10 4.72 -3.99 8.72
C GLY A 10 4.45 -3.82 7.23
N GLY A 11 3.25 -4.13 6.77
CA GLY A 11 2.89 -4.04 5.35
C GLY A 11 3.53 -5.13 4.46
N VAL A 12 4.44 -5.93 5.01
CA VAL A 12 5.11 -7.04 4.31
C VAL A 12 4.77 -8.39 4.97
N LEU A 13 5.30 -8.66 6.17
CA LEU A 13 5.01 -9.89 6.93
C LEU A 13 3.71 -9.78 7.71
N MET A 14 3.49 -8.67 8.41
CA MET A 14 2.27 -8.39 9.15
C MET A 14 1.44 -7.36 8.39
N ARG A 15 0.27 -7.77 7.90
CA ARG A 15 -0.59 -6.94 7.03
C ARG A 15 -1.96 -6.75 7.64
N THR A 16 -2.49 -5.54 7.59
CA THR A 16 -3.88 -5.26 7.94
C THR A 16 -4.80 -5.74 6.82
N VAL A 17 -5.32 -6.96 6.96
CA VAL A 17 -6.25 -7.58 5.99
C VAL A 17 -7.69 -7.13 6.25
N ASP A 18 -8.02 -6.79 7.50
CA ASP A 18 -9.35 -6.30 7.87
C ASP A 18 -9.28 -4.97 8.64
N ILE A 19 -9.54 -3.86 7.95
CA ILE A 19 -9.50 -2.54 8.57
C ILE A 19 -10.75 -2.20 9.40
N ARG A 20 -11.82 -3.02 9.34
CA ARG A 20 -13.14 -2.69 9.94
C ARG A 20 -13.09 -2.38 11.43
N PRO A 21 -12.33 -3.10 12.28
CA PRO A 21 -12.25 -2.79 13.71
C PRO A 21 -11.74 -1.35 13.97
N ARG A 22 -10.68 -0.90 13.27
CA ARG A 22 -10.20 0.49 13.33
C ARG A 22 -11.26 1.48 12.87
N MET A 23 -11.90 1.22 11.73
CA MET A 23 -12.92 2.12 11.20
C MET A 23 -14.17 2.20 12.11
N ALA A 24 -14.49 1.13 12.84
CA ALA A 24 -15.59 1.15 13.81
C ALA A 24 -15.28 2.11 14.96
N TRP A 25 -14.03 2.16 15.41
CA TRP A 25 -13.57 3.16 16.37
C TRP A 25 -13.61 4.57 15.81
N GLU A 26 -13.13 4.78 14.59
CA GLU A 26 -13.21 6.09 13.93
C GLU A 26 -14.66 6.60 13.88
N ARG A 27 -15.60 5.76 13.44
CA ARG A 27 -17.03 6.12 13.43
C ARG A 27 -17.58 6.39 14.83
N ARG A 28 -17.22 5.59 15.84
CA ARG A 28 -17.68 5.80 17.22
C ARG A 28 -17.17 7.13 17.78
N LEU A 29 -15.93 7.49 17.48
CA LEU A 29 -15.28 8.70 17.98
C LEU A 29 -15.52 9.93 17.09
N GLY A 30 -16.27 9.79 16.00
CA GLY A 30 -16.53 10.87 15.05
C GLY A 30 -15.28 11.31 14.27
N LEU A 31 -14.29 10.43 14.13
CA LEU A 31 -13.05 10.70 13.41
C LEU A 31 -13.22 10.46 11.90
N PRO A 32 -12.60 11.28 11.05
CA PRO A 32 -12.44 10.98 9.63
C PRO A 32 -11.71 9.64 9.40
N PRO A 33 -11.97 8.95 8.28
CA PRO A 33 -11.27 7.70 7.96
C PRO A 33 -9.75 7.85 7.89
N GLY A 34 -9.05 6.94 8.59
CA GLY A 34 -7.61 6.91 8.69
C GLY A 34 -6.99 7.90 9.69
N ASP A 35 -7.79 8.76 10.35
CA ASP A 35 -7.28 9.68 11.38
C ASP A 35 -6.76 8.93 12.59
N LEU A 36 -7.38 7.82 12.97
CA LEU A 36 -6.94 7.04 14.12
C LEU A 36 -5.54 6.45 13.89
N ALA A 37 -5.27 5.95 12.67
CA ALA A 37 -3.95 5.48 12.30
C ALA A 37 -2.93 6.64 12.24
N ASP A 38 -3.32 7.81 11.75
CA ASP A 38 -2.43 8.99 11.72
C ASP A 38 -2.11 9.48 13.14
N LEU A 39 -3.09 9.51 14.06
CA LEU A 39 -2.87 9.85 15.46
C LEU A 39 -1.88 8.91 16.14
N PHE A 40 -1.95 7.62 15.82
CA PHE A 40 -1.03 6.61 16.34
C PHE A 40 0.35 6.72 15.69
N PHE A 41 0.46 6.52 14.38
CA PHE A 41 1.75 6.39 13.67
C PHE A 41 2.47 7.71 13.38
N ARG A 42 1.80 8.86 13.57
CA ARG A 42 2.41 10.20 13.42
C ARG A 42 2.42 10.98 14.74
N GLY A 43 2.08 10.31 15.85
CA GLY A 43 2.19 10.87 17.18
C GLY A 43 3.66 11.04 17.60
N ARG A 44 3.91 12.00 18.50
CA ARG A 44 5.27 12.25 19.02
C ARG A 44 5.75 11.06 19.86
N ALA A 45 4.83 10.41 20.58
CA ALA A 45 5.14 9.22 21.34
C ALA A 45 5.60 8.08 20.42
N TRP A 46 4.98 7.91 19.25
CA TRP A 46 5.41 6.89 18.27
C TRP A 46 6.81 7.18 17.72
N GLU A 47 7.10 8.42 17.31
CA GLU A 47 8.45 8.81 16.84
C GLU A 47 9.54 8.58 17.89
N ARG A 48 9.23 8.81 19.17
CA ARG A 48 10.13 8.50 20.29
C ARG A 48 10.25 6.99 20.51
N ALA A 49 9.16 6.26 20.41
CA ALA A 49 9.16 4.81 20.57
C ALA A 49 9.97 4.11 19.47
N LEU A 50 9.94 4.62 18.25
CA LEU A 50 10.79 4.16 17.14
C LEU A 50 12.29 4.37 17.38
N ARG A 51 12.67 5.27 18.30
CA ARG A 51 14.06 5.54 18.73
C ARG A 51 14.43 4.88 20.07
N GLY A 52 13.50 4.13 20.67
CA GLY A 52 13.69 3.51 21.99
C GLY A 52 13.56 4.49 23.16
N GLU A 53 13.05 5.69 22.93
CA GLU A 53 12.91 6.76 23.93
C GLU A 53 11.53 6.79 24.60
N ALA A 54 10.62 5.92 24.16
CA ALA A 54 9.27 5.73 24.69
C ALA A 54 8.83 4.26 24.47
N THR A 55 7.83 3.85 25.22
CA THR A 55 7.21 2.52 25.13
C THR A 55 5.95 2.55 24.25
N LEU A 56 5.43 1.37 23.90
CA LEU A 56 4.13 1.27 23.23
C LEU A 56 2.99 1.80 24.12
N ASP A 57 3.10 1.63 25.44
CA ASP A 57 2.13 2.16 26.41
C ASP A 57 2.12 3.69 26.44
N ASP A 58 3.27 4.33 26.26
CA ASP A 58 3.35 5.79 26.11
C ASP A 58 2.62 6.27 24.85
N VAL A 59 2.69 5.49 23.76
CA VAL A 59 1.94 5.79 22.52
C VAL A 59 0.44 5.71 22.78
N TRP A 60 -0.02 4.64 23.42
CA TRP A 60 -1.43 4.50 23.76
C TRP A 60 -1.90 5.55 24.76
N THR A 61 -1.04 5.98 25.69
CA THR A 61 -1.32 7.09 26.60
C THR A 61 -1.51 8.40 25.86
N GLU A 62 -0.66 8.70 24.86
CA GLU A 62 -0.80 9.89 24.01
C GLU A 62 -2.11 9.85 23.21
N VAL A 63 -2.44 8.71 22.60
CA VAL A 63 -3.71 8.51 21.86
C VAL A 63 -4.91 8.65 22.78
N ALA A 64 -4.90 8.00 23.95
CA ALA A 64 -5.99 8.07 24.93
C ALA A 64 -6.23 9.49 25.43
N HIS A 65 -5.16 10.24 25.71
CA HIS A 65 -5.27 11.64 26.11
C HIS A 65 -5.83 12.50 24.98
N HIS A 66 -5.42 12.29 23.72
CA HIS A 66 -5.93 13.07 22.58
C HIS A 66 -7.42 12.80 22.29
N LEU A 67 -7.87 11.57 22.54
CA LEU A 67 -9.23 11.13 22.27
C LEU A 67 -10.13 11.11 23.52
N GLU A 68 -9.61 11.59 24.66
CA GLU A 68 -10.29 11.63 25.96
C GLU A 68 -10.87 10.27 26.40
N LEU A 69 -10.13 9.19 26.14
CA LEU A 69 -10.58 7.82 26.43
C LEU A 69 -10.33 7.41 27.88
N SER A 70 -11.25 6.63 28.44
CA SER A 70 -11.00 5.89 29.69
C SER A 70 -9.97 4.78 29.51
N GLU A 71 -9.44 4.24 30.61
CA GLU A 71 -8.51 3.11 30.60
C GLU A 71 -9.11 1.87 29.90
N GLY A 72 -10.39 1.57 30.19
CA GLY A 72 -11.10 0.46 29.56
C GLY A 72 -11.32 0.66 28.06
N GLU A 73 -11.63 1.89 27.63
CA GLU A 73 -11.74 2.21 26.20
C GLU A 73 -10.40 2.15 25.49
N THR A 74 -9.32 2.60 26.14
CA THR A 74 -7.96 2.54 25.61
C THR A 74 -7.52 1.09 25.39
N ALA A 75 -7.79 0.20 26.35
CA ALA A 75 -7.49 -1.23 26.23
C ALA A 75 -8.31 -1.90 25.10
N ALA A 76 -9.60 -1.56 24.97
CA ALA A 76 -10.43 -2.08 23.89
C ALA A 76 -9.96 -1.55 22.52
N LEU A 77 -9.59 -0.27 22.44
CA LEU A 77 -9.09 0.35 21.22
C LEU A 77 -7.75 -0.27 20.81
N SER A 78 -6.82 -0.45 21.75
CA SER A 78 -5.51 -1.03 21.44
C SER A 78 -5.64 -2.46 20.90
N GLN A 79 -6.54 -3.26 21.45
CA GLN A 79 -6.85 -4.60 20.93
C GLN A 79 -7.47 -4.53 19.53
N ASP A 80 -8.51 -3.72 19.35
CA ASP A 80 -9.22 -3.62 18.07
C ASP A 80 -8.34 -3.00 16.97
N PHE A 81 -7.38 -2.13 17.32
CA PHE A 81 -6.53 -1.47 16.35
C PHE A 81 -5.76 -2.47 15.48
N TRP A 82 -5.34 -3.58 16.08
CA TRP A 82 -4.57 -4.66 15.45
C TRP A 82 -5.41 -5.91 15.14
N ALA A 83 -6.70 -5.95 15.51
CA ALA A 83 -7.53 -7.15 15.41
C ALA A 83 -7.69 -7.70 13.97
N GLY A 84 -7.47 -6.85 12.97
CA GLY A 84 -7.48 -7.22 11.56
C GLY A 84 -6.12 -7.53 10.95
N ASP A 85 -5.05 -7.46 11.72
CA ASP A 85 -3.71 -7.74 11.24
C ASP A 85 -3.46 -9.25 11.16
N ARG A 86 -2.83 -9.69 10.08
CA ARG A 86 -2.58 -11.09 9.77
C ARG A 86 -1.14 -11.26 9.34
N LEU A 87 -0.51 -12.29 9.89
CA LEU A 87 0.79 -12.76 9.45
C LEU A 87 0.65 -13.45 8.10
N ASP A 88 1.48 -13.07 7.13
CA ASP A 88 1.55 -13.69 5.82
C ASP A 88 2.27 -15.05 5.91
N GLN A 89 1.48 -16.11 6.06
CA GLN A 89 1.99 -17.48 6.23
C GLN A 89 2.74 -17.99 4.99
N ASP A 90 2.34 -17.57 3.79
CA ASP A 90 3.01 -17.97 2.55
C ASP A 90 4.38 -17.31 2.45
N LEU A 91 4.52 -16.07 2.93
CA LEU A 91 5.80 -15.37 2.99
C LEU A 91 6.71 -15.98 4.07
N VAL A 92 6.16 -16.34 5.23
CA VAL A 92 6.90 -17.09 6.26
C VAL A 92 7.42 -18.42 5.69
N ALA A 93 6.58 -19.17 4.97
CA ALA A 93 6.97 -20.41 4.32
C ALA A 93 8.09 -20.18 3.28
N LEU A 94 7.97 -19.14 2.44
CA LEU A 94 9.00 -18.76 1.48
C LEU A 94 10.35 -18.45 2.15
N ILE A 95 10.34 -17.68 3.25
CA ILE A 95 11.56 -17.36 3.99
C ILE A 95 12.19 -18.63 4.56
N ARG A 96 11.39 -19.53 5.16
CA ARG A 96 11.89 -20.84 5.65
C ARG A 96 12.47 -21.69 4.53
N ASP A 97 11.83 -21.73 3.37
CA ASP A 97 12.31 -22.49 2.22
C ASP A 97 13.66 -21.96 1.71
N LEU A 98 13.83 -20.64 1.66
CA LEU A 98 15.09 -20.00 1.29
C LEU A 98 16.19 -20.24 2.34
N ARG A 99 15.85 -20.23 3.63
CA ARG A 99 16.79 -20.60 4.72
C ARG A 99 17.30 -22.03 4.58
N ARG A 100 16.41 -22.99 4.30
CA ARG A 100 16.82 -24.39 4.06
C ARG A 100 17.75 -24.55 2.86
N GLN A 101 17.75 -23.60 1.94
CA GLN A 101 18.64 -23.54 0.79
C GLN A 101 19.95 -22.77 1.06
N GLY A 102 20.16 -22.33 2.31
CA GLY A 102 21.40 -21.71 2.76
C GLY A 102 21.44 -20.19 2.69
N LEU A 103 20.31 -19.52 2.40
CA LEU A 103 20.26 -18.06 2.53
C LEU A 103 20.27 -17.65 3.99
N ARG A 104 21.06 -16.62 4.30
CA ARG A 104 20.93 -15.89 5.56
C ARG A 104 19.71 -14.97 5.48
N THR A 105 18.95 -14.85 6.56
CA THR A 105 17.74 -14.00 6.59
C THR A 105 17.81 -12.99 7.71
N ALA A 106 17.25 -11.81 7.48
CA ALA A 106 17.12 -10.80 8.52
C ALA A 106 15.78 -10.08 8.48
N LEU A 107 15.37 -9.61 9.64
CA LEU A 107 14.30 -8.63 9.80
C LEU A 107 14.91 -7.24 9.92
N LEU A 108 14.38 -6.27 9.18
CA LEU A 108 14.74 -4.86 9.30
C LEU A 108 13.49 -3.99 9.36
N SER A 109 13.12 -3.53 10.56
CA SER A 109 11.82 -2.89 10.81
C SER A 109 11.94 -1.59 11.60
N ASN A 110 11.17 -0.58 11.17
CA ASN A 110 10.88 0.59 11.99
C ASN A 110 9.78 0.21 12.97
N HIS A 111 10.16 -0.17 14.18
CA HIS A 111 9.23 -0.63 15.19
C HIS A 111 9.71 -0.30 16.60
N THR A 112 8.78 -0.31 17.54
CA THR A 112 9.05 -0.18 18.97
C THR A 112 9.83 -1.38 19.50
N SER A 113 10.43 -1.24 20.69
CA SER A 113 11.15 -2.32 21.41
C SER A 113 10.32 -3.57 21.72
N HIS A 114 9.01 -3.52 21.52
CA HIS A 114 8.09 -4.65 21.66
C HIS A 114 8.21 -5.74 20.57
N LEU A 115 8.74 -5.43 19.38
CA LEU A 115 8.72 -6.35 18.23
C LEU A 115 9.34 -7.73 18.50
N PRO A 116 10.49 -7.88 19.20
CA PRO A 116 11.04 -9.19 19.50
C PRO A 116 10.09 -10.09 20.33
N GLY A 117 9.30 -9.50 21.23
CA GLY A 117 8.27 -10.25 21.97
C GLY A 117 7.16 -10.77 21.06
N VAL A 118 6.74 -9.94 20.10
CA VAL A 118 5.73 -10.33 19.09
C VAL A 118 6.23 -11.49 18.22
N LEU A 119 7.52 -11.49 17.84
CA LEU A 119 8.11 -12.59 17.07
C LEU A 119 8.10 -13.89 17.88
N ALA A 120 8.46 -13.84 19.16
CA ALA A 120 8.45 -15.00 20.05
C ALA A 120 7.04 -15.56 20.25
N ASP A 121 6.05 -14.69 20.50
CA ASP A 121 4.65 -15.09 20.68
C ASP A 121 4.06 -15.75 19.41
N LEU A 122 4.55 -15.36 18.23
CA LEU A 122 4.16 -15.95 16.95
C LEU A 122 5.02 -17.18 16.56
N GLY A 123 6.02 -17.55 17.36
CA GLY A 123 6.92 -18.67 17.08
C GLY A 123 7.80 -18.44 15.86
N LEU A 124 8.28 -17.20 15.67
CA LEU A 124 9.12 -16.78 14.56
C LEU A 124 10.60 -16.56 14.94
N ASP A 125 11.00 -16.94 16.16
CA ASP A 125 12.37 -16.79 16.67
C ASP A 125 13.44 -17.46 15.77
N ASP A 126 13.03 -18.46 14.98
CA ASP A 126 13.92 -19.22 14.08
C ASP A 126 13.94 -18.69 12.64
N LEU A 127 13.12 -17.68 12.34
CA LEU A 127 12.89 -17.17 10.99
C LEU A 127 14.01 -16.24 10.50
N PHE A 128 14.75 -15.63 11.42
CA PHE A 128 15.80 -14.65 11.10
C PHE A 128 17.11 -14.99 11.81
N ASP A 129 18.24 -14.85 11.11
CA ASP A 129 19.57 -14.92 11.72
C ASP A 129 19.93 -13.60 12.41
N VAL A 130 19.36 -12.49 11.94
CA VAL A 130 19.58 -11.15 12.47
C VAL A 130 18.26 -10.41 12.53
N GLU A 131 17.93 -9.87 13.70
CA GLU A 131 16.81 -8.95 13.88
C GLU A 131 17.35 -7.52 14.10
N VAL A 132 16.86 -6.58 13.30
CA VAL A 132 17.21 -5.17 13.40
C VAL A 132 15.94 -4.35 13.56
N VAL A 133 15.73 -3.85 14.78
CA VAL A 133 14.55 -3.09 15.18
C VAL A 133 14.97 -1.66 15.51
N SER A 134 14.37 -0.67 14.85
CA SER A 134 14.82 0.73 14.95
C SER A 134 14.94 1.24 16.40
N ALA A 135 14.01 0.87 17.28
CA ALA A 135 14.03 1.27 18.68
C ALA A 135 15.24 0.76 19.47
N LEU A 136 15.81 -0.37 19.04
CA LEU A 136 17.01 -0.96 19.65
C LEU A 136 18.29 -0.42 19.01
N GLU A 137 18.19 0.13 17.81
CA GLU A 137 19.31 0.69 17.06
C GLU A 137 19.50 2.20 17.27
N GLY A 138 18.44 2.93 17.62
CA GLY A 138 18.46 4.40 17.65
C GLY A 138 18.57 5.03 16.26
N ALA A 139 18.21 4.28 15.21
CA ALA A 139 18.15 4.74 13.82
C ALA A 139 16.92 4.12 13.15
N THR A 140 16.29 4.82 12.21
CA THR A 140 15.10 4.35 11.49
C THR A 140 15.37 4.32 9.99
N LYS A 141 14.76 3.41 9.25
CA LYS A 141 14.66 3.53 7.79
C LYS A 141 13.95 4.86 7.46
N PRO A 142 14.41 5.65 6.47
CA PRO A 142 15.43 5.33 5.46
C PRO A 142 16.88 5.75 5.81
N ASP A 143 17.24 6.01 7.07
CA ASP A 143 18.61 6.35 7.48
C ASP A 143 19.61 5.26 7.05
N PRO A 144 20.64 5.59 6.25
CA PRO A 144 21.68 4.64 5.81
C PRO A 144 22.34 3.84 6.94
N LEU A 145 22.39 4.37 8.16
CA LEU A 145 23.02 3.72 9.32
C LEU A 145 22.40 2.37 9.65
N ILE A 146 21.06 2.26 9.62
CA ILE A 146 20.38 1.02 10.02
C ILE A 146 20.64 -0.12 9.02
N TYR A 147 20.71 0.20 7.72
CA TYR A 147 21.06 -0.76 6.67
C TYR A 147 22.50 -1.24 6.78
N ARG A 148 23.45 -0.33 7.04
CA ARG A 148 24.88 -0.69 7.20
C ARG A 148 25.07 -1.64 8.38
N ARG A 149 24.45 -1.35 9.52
CA ARG A 149 24.48 -2.25 10.69
C ARG A 149 23.89 -3.63 10.39
N THR A 150 22.79 -3.66 9.62
CA THR A 150 22.18 -4.92 9.19
C THR A 150 23.15 -5.74 8.34
N LEU A 151 23.78 -5.12 7.34
CA LEU A 151 24.78 -5.76 6.48
C LEU A 151 26.03 -6.21 7.24
N GLU A 152 26.49 -5.41 8.20
CA GLU A 152 27.63 -5.73 9.07
C GLU A 152 27.35 -6.97 9.93
N ARG A 153 26.18 -7.04 10.59
CA ARG A 153 25.76 -8.21 11.39
C ARG A 153 25.56 -9.46 10.54
N LEU A 154 25.09 -9.30 9.30
CA LEU A 154 24.96 -10.38 8.34
C LEU A 154 26.29 -10.77 7.67
N GLU A 155 27.34 -9.99 7.86
CA GLU A 155 28.64 -10.12 7.19
C GLU A 155 28.49 -10.19 5.66
N THR A 156 27.54 -9.44 5.10
CA THR A 156 27.14 -9.55 3.69
C THR A 156 27.40 -8.25 2.93
N PRO A 157 28.12 -8.30 1.78
CA PRO A 157 28.27 -7.14 0.91
C PRO A 157 26.92 -6.67 0.35
N PRO A 158 26.68 -5.36 0.17
CA PRO A 158 25.40 -4.85 -0.33
C PRO A 158 24.90 -5.54 -1.62
N PRO A 159 25.72 -5.76 -2.67
CA PRO A 159 25.25 -6.40 -3.91
C PRO A 159 24.78 -7.85 -3.77
N GLU A 160 25.05 -8.49 -2.63
CA GLU A 160 24.61 -9.85 -2.32
C GLU A 160 23.38 -9.89 -1.40
N ALA A 161 22.85 -8.73 -1.02
CA ALA A 161 21.69 -8.58 -0.16
C ALA A 161 20.47 -8.10 -0.93
N VAL A 162 19.37 -8.86 -0.81
CA VAL A 162 18.04 -8.40 -1.21
C VAL A 162 17.37 -7.76 -0.01
N PHE A 163 16.79 -6.58 -0.19
CA PHE A 163 15.95 -5.92 0.81
C PHE A 163 14.52 -5.76 0.27
N VAL A 164 13.53 -6.15 1.07
CA VAL A 164 12.11 -6.13 0.71
C VAL A 164 11.34 -5.25 1.71
N ASP A 165 10.65 -4.23 1.20
CA ASP A 165 9.89 -3.27 2.00
C ASP A 165 8.71 -2.73 1.17
N ASP A 166 7.58 -2.39 1.78
CA ASP A 166 6.42 -1.85 1.07
C ASP A 166 6.60 -0.35 0.73
N GLN A 167 7.43 0.36 1.51
CA GLN A 167 7.71 1.78 1.34
C GLN A 167 8.83 2.02 0.35
N TRP A 168 8.52 2.75 -0.73
CA TRP A 168 9.50 3.05 -1.78
C TRP A 168 10.74 3.78 -1.28
N ALA A 169 10.58 4.73 -0.35
CA ALA A 169 11.71 5.48 0.22
C ALA A 169 12.73 4.57 0.92
N ASN A 170 12.27 3.52 1.61
CA ASN A 170 13.14 2.53 2.24
C ASN A 170 13.88 1.69 1.18
N VAL A 171 13.15 1.24 0.16
CA VAL A 171 13.72 0.48 -0.97
C VAL A 171 14.78 1.29 -1.70
N GLU A 172 14.52 2.58 -1.95
CA GLU A 172 15.44 3.48 -2.62
C GLU A 172 16.71 3.70 -1.79
N ALA A 173 16.58 3.91 -0.48
CA ALA A 173 17.72 4.04 0.43
C ALA A 173 18.62 2.80 0.41
N ALA A 174 18.04 1.60 0.42
CA ALA A 174 18.79 0.36 0.28
C ALA A 174 19.52 0.26 -1.08
N ARG A 175 18.86 0.66 -2.17
CA ARG A 175 19.47 0.70 -3.51
C ARG A 175 20.64 1.68 -3.59
N ARG A 176 20.54 2.85 -2.95
CA ARG A 176 21.64 3.83 -2.88
C ARG A 176 22.89 3.28 -2.16
N LEU A 177 22.72 2.28 -1.30
CA LEU A 177 23.81 1.55 -0.65
C LEU A 177 24.35 0.36 -1.47
N GLY A 178 23.79 0.10 -2.64
CA GLY A 178 24.20 -1.00 -3.52
C GLY A 178 23.49 -2.33 -3.27
N MET A 179 22.41 -2.34 -2.47
CA MET A 179 21.58 -3.52 -2.25
C MET A 179 20.61 -3.75 -3.41
N VAL A 180 20.14 -4.99 -3.57
CA VAL A 180 19.00 -5.30 -4.44
C VAL A 180 17.70 -4.97 -3.69
N GLY A 181 17.28 -3.71 -3.76
CA GLY A 181 16.03 -3.26 -3.16
C GLY A 181 14.80 -3.64 -4.01
N LEU A 182 13.81 -4.28 -3.39
CA LEU A 182 12.55 -4.70 -4.01
C LEU A 182 11.36 -4.11 -3.22
N ARG A 183 10.44 -3.45 -3.93
CA ARG A 183 9.18 -3.02 -3.31
C ARG A 183 8.24 -4.23 -3.17
N PHE A 184 7.71 -4.43 -1.98
CA PHE A 184 6.71 -5.47 -1.75
C PHE A 184 5.39 -5.07 -2.40
N GLN A 185 4.90 -5.92 -3.30
CA GLN A 185 3.61 -5.76 -4.00
C GLN A 185 2.91 -7.13 -4.03
N GLY A 186 2.91 -7.80 -2.87
CA GLY A 186 2.39 -9.16 -2.72
C GLY A 186 3.42 -10.25 -3.04
N ILE A 187 3.14 -11.44 -2.51
CA ILE A 187 4.07 -12.58 -2.56
C ILE A 187 4.33 -13.09 -3.98
N ALA A 188 3.33 -13.07 -4.86
CA ALA A 188 3.49 -13.50 -6.25
C ALA A 188 4.51 -12.65 -7.00
N HIS A 189 4.40 -11.33 -6.87
CA HIS A 189 5.38 -10.40 -7.42
C HIS A 189 6.76 -10.58 -6.79
N LEU A 190 6.84 -10.73 -5.46
CA LEU A 190 8.10 -10.96 -4.77
C LEU A 190 8.81 -12.21 -5.27
N ARG A 191 8.11 -13.34 -5.40
CA ARG A 191 8.66 -14.59 -5.97
C ARG A 191 9.22 -14.38 -7.37
N ARG A 192 8.50 -13.67 -8.25
CA ARG A 192 9.00 -13.32 -9.60
C ARG A 192 10.28 -12.48 -9.55
N LYS A 193 10.35 -11.48 -8.66
CA LYS A 193 11.54 -10.62 -8.52
C LYS A 193 12.73 -11.36 -7.90
N LEU A 194 12.50 -12.22 -6.92
CA LEU A 194 13.55 -13.06 -6.33
C LEU A 194 14.09 -14.07 -7.36
N ALA A 195 13.22 -14.69 -8.16
CA ALA A 195 13.64 -15.56 -9.26
C ALA A 195 14.49 -14.80 -10.29
N ALA A 196 14.07 -13.59 -10.69
CA ALA A 196 14.84 -12.73 -11.58
C ALA A 196 16.20 -12.29 -10.98
N ALA A 197 16.30 -12.20 -9.65
CA ALA A 197 17.55 -11.96 -8.92
C ALA A 197 18.43 -13.23 -8.80
N GLY A 198 18.03 -14.35 -9.40
CA GLY A 198 18.77 -15.61 -9.44
C GLY A 198 18.54 -16.52 -8.24
N LEU A 199 17.49 -16.27 -7.43
CA LEU A 199 17.12 -17.17 -6.34
C LEU A 199 16.24 -18.32 -6.84
N PRO A 200 16.41 -19.53 -6.28
CA PRO A 200 15.65 -20.73 -6.65
C PRO A 200 14.25 -20.72 -6.04
N VAL A 201 13.39 -19.81 -6.52
CA VAL A 201 11.99 -19.70 -6.09
C VAL A 201 11.06 -19.99 -7.26
N GLU A 202 9.98 -20.72 -6.99
CA GLU A 202 8.92 -20.94 -7.96
C GLU A 202 8.14 -19.65 -8.20
N THR A 203 7.90 -19.31 -9.47
CA THR A 203 7.09 -18.15 -9.85
C THR A 203 5.63 -18.57 -10.00
N PRO A 204 4.72 -18.09 -9.14
CA PRO A 204 3.33 -18.51 -9.21
C PRO A 204 2.64 -17.90 -10.43
N SER A 205 1.69 -18.67 -10.98
CA SER A 205 0.68 -18.23 -11.93
C SER A 205 -0.68 -18.55 -11.32
N PRO A 206 -1.69 -17.67 -11.43
CA PRO A 206 -3.03 -17.99 -10.95
C PRO A 206 -3.60 -19.22 -11.65
N ASP A 207 -4.31 -20.06 -10.89
CA ASP A 207 -5.12 -21.14 -11.46
C ASP A 207 -6.39 -20.56 -12.09
N PRO A 208 -6.89 -21.13 -13.20
CA PRO A 208 -8.16 -20.73 -13.79
C PRO A 208 -9.32 -20.89 -12.80
N VAL A 209 -10.13 -19.85 -12.65
CA VAL A 209 -11.33 -19.84 -11.83
C VAL A 209 -12.57 -19.92 -12.71
N PRO A 210 -13.35 -21.01 -12.67
CA PRO A 210 -14.60 -21.09 -13.42
C PRO A 210 -15.67 -20.17 -12.81
N GLY A 211 -16.58 -19.66 -13.64
CA GLY A 211 -17.75 -18.91 -13.16
C GLY A 211 -17.52 -17.43 -12.88
N ILE A 212 -16.36 -16.88 -13.24
CA ILE A 212 -16.16 -15.42 -13.22
C ILE A 212 -17.15 -14.75 -14.17
N ARG A 213 -17.88 -13.76 -13.66
CA ARG A 213 -18.86 -12.94 -14.39
C ARG A 213 -18.47 -11.47 -14.48
N ALA A 214 -17.53 -11.00 -13.65
CA ALA A 214 -17.08 -9.61 -13.69
C ALA A 214 -15.58 -9.43 -13.48
N VAL A 215 -15.05 -8.37 -14.09
CA VAL A 215 -13.69 -7.88 -13.93
C VAL A 215 -13.75 -6.43 -13.47
N ILE A 216 -13.22 -6.16 -12.29
CA ILE A 216 -13.21 -4.85 -11.64
C ILE A 216 -11.76 -4.35 -11.67
N PHE A 217 -11.55 -3.17 -12.24
CA PHE A 217 -10.24 -2.54 -12.30
C PHE A 217 -10.19 -1.33 -11.35
N ASP A 218 -9.02 -1.06 -10.78
CA ASP A 218 -8.68 0.28 -10.29
C ASP A 218 -8.28 1.21 -11.46
N TRP A 219 -8.20 2.51 -11.20
CA TRP A 219 -7.67 3.52 -12.10
C TRP A 219 -6.17 3.79 -11.90
N GLY A 220 -5.80 4.32 -10.73
CA GLY A 220 -4.42 4.67 -10.41
C GLY A 220 -3.55 3.41 -10.32
N GLY A 221 -2.35 3.43 -10.90
CA GLY A 221 -1.46 2.27 -10.93
C GLY A 221 -1.86 1.16 -11.89
N VAL A 222 -3.11 1.16 -12.38
CA VAL A 222 -3.65 0.18 -13.33
C VAL A 222 -3.79 0.78 -14.74
N PHE A 223 -4.75 1.68 -14.95
CA PHE A 223 -4.89 2.42 -16.21
C PHE A 223 -3.93 3.59 -16.31
N ALA A 224 -3.61 4.23 -15.18
CA ALA A 224 -2.73 5.38 -15.10
C ALA A 224 -1.51 5.03 -14.22
N PRO A 225 -0.39 4.56 -14.80
CA PRO A 225 0.82 4.26 -14.04
C PRO A 225 1.27 5.47 -13.22
N LEU A 226 1.58 5.25 -11.93
CA LEU A 226 1.91 6.32 -10.98
C LEU A 226 3.38 6.77 -11.13
N THR A 227 3.73 7.31 -12.30
CA THR A 227 5.11 7.70 -12.64
C THR A 227 5.56 8.96 -11.89
N PHE A 228 4.63 9.82 -11.47
CA PHE A 228 4.91 11.07 -10.75
C PHE A 228 5.77 10.87 -9.48
N PHE A 229 5.68 9.72 -8.81
CA PHE A 229 6.48 9.43 -7.61
C PHE A 229 8.00 9.46 -7.87
N LYS A 230 8.42 9.25 -9.12
CA LYS A 230 9.84 9.33 -9.51
C LYS A 230 10.42 10.74 -9.36
N HIS A 231 9.56 11.75 -9.44
CA HIS A 231 9.95 13.17 -9.42
C HIS A 231 9.67 13.83 -8.06
N THR A 232 9.07 13.12 -7.10
CA THR A 232 8.72 13.68 -5.78
C THR A 232 9.91 14.37 -5.12
N ARG A 233 11.09 13.73 -5.14
CA ARG A 233 12.29 14.29 -4.51
C ARG A 233 12.77 15.58 -5.18
N GLU A 234 12.81 15.59 -6.51
CA GLU A 234 13.20 16.75 -7.31
C GLU A 234 12.25 17.93 -7.07
N TRP A 235 10.95 17.64 -6.90
CA TRP A 235 9.94 18.63 -6.56
C TRP A 235 10.10 19.18 -5.15
N GLU A 236 10.35 18.33 -4.16
CA GLU A 236 10.64 18.78 -2.79
C GLU A 236 11.86 19.69 -2.75
N GLU A 237 12.94 19.33 -3.45
CA GLU A 237 14.14 20.16 -3.55
C GLU A 237 13.87 21.50 -4.24
N ARG A 238 13.14 21.51 -5.36
CA ARG A 238 12.77 22.74 -6.08
C ARG A 238 11.93 23.69 -5.23
N LEU A 239 11.03 23.14 -4.42
CA LEU A 239 10.15 23.91 -3.54
C LEU A 239 10.79 24.23 -2.18
N GLY A 240 12.01 23.75 -1.92
CA GLY A 240 12.70 23.94 -0.64
C GLY A 240 12.04 23.21 0.53
N LEU A 241 11.37 22.09 0.26
CA LEU A 241 10.62 21.31 1.25
C LEU A 241 11.50 20.25 1.90
N VAL A 242 11.12 19.86 3.13
CA VAL A 242 11.71 18.71 3.81
C VAL A 242 11.26 17.42 3.11
N GLU A 243 12.13 16.40 3.10
CA GLU A 243 11.81 15.09 2.50
C GLU A 243 10.50 14.52 3.04
N GLY A 244 9.62 14.07 2.14
CA GLY A 244 8.33 13.49 2.47
C GLY A 244 7.19 14.50 2.67
N THR A 245 7.48 15.81 2.70
CA THR A 245 6.45 16.86 2.84
C THR A 245 5.44 16.77 1.71
N LEU A 246 5.88 16.54 0.48
CA LEU A 246 4.98 16.52 -0.67
C LEU A 246 3.99 15.35 -0.58
N ASN A 247 4.48 14.17 -0.21
CA ASN A 247 3.63 13.01 0.03
C ASN A 247 2.64 13.26 1.18
N GLN A 248 3.06 13.94 2.25
CA GLN A 248 2.17 14.28 3.36
C GLN A 248 1.06 15.24 2.94
N VAL A 249 1.37 16.26 2.15
CA VAL A 249 0.39 17.27 1.70
C VAL A 249 -0.58 16.68 0.68
N LEU A 250 -0.08 15.93 -0.31
CA LEU A 250 -0.90 15.41 -1.40
C LEU A 250 -1.66 14.13 -1.05
N TRP A 251 -1.11 13.28 -0.19
CA TRP A 251 -1.64 11.94 0.09
C TRP A 251 -1.84 11.67 1.59
N GLY A 252 -1.82 12.71 2.42
CA GLY A 252 -2.08 12.63 3.86
C GLY A 252 -3.55 12.71 4.23
N ARG A 253 -3.82 13.21 5.45
CA ARG A 253 -5.15 13.29 6.04
C ARG A 253 -6.19 13.97 5.12
N LYS A 254 -5.81 15.11 4.52
CA LYS A 254 -6.72 15.89 3.67
C LYS A 254 -7.09 15.15 2.39
N TRP A 255 -6.20 14.31 1.85
CA TRP A 255 -6.53 13.43 0.74
C TRP A 255 -7.58 12.38 1.14
N LYS A 256 -7.40 11.72 2.29
CA LYS A 256 -8.39 10.74 2.80
C LYS A 256 -9.79 11.36 2.98
N GLN A 257 -9.86 12.64 3.33
CA GLN A 257 -11.12 13.39 3.40
C GLN A 257 -11.67 13.71 2.00
N LEU A 258 -10.82 14.12 1.06
CA LEU A 258 -11.21 14.43 -0.31
C LEU A 258 -11.73 13.20 -1.06
N GLU A 259 -11.05 12.06 -0.92
CA GLU A 259 -11.39 10.82 -1.63
C GLU A 259 -12.73 10.22 -1.18
N ILE A 260 -13.31 10.67 -0.07
CA ILE A 260 -14.68 10.30 0.36
C ILE A 260 -15.67 11.47 0.25
N GLY A 261 -15.28 12.58 -0.38
CA GLY A 261 -16.13 13.76 -0.54
C GLY A 261 -16.42 14.53 0.75
N ALA A 262 -15.64 14.32 1.82
CA ALA A 262 -15.81 15.02 3.10
C ALA A 262 -15.30 16.47 3.08
N ILE A 263 -14.44 16.82 2.13
CA ILE A 263 -14.02 18.20 1.83
C ILE A 263 -14.15 18.47 0.33
N SER A 264 -14.30 19.74 -0.04
CA SER A 264 -14.35 20.12 -1.46
C SER A 264 -12.95 20.16 -2.09
N PRO A 265 -12.85 20.08 -3.43
CA PRO A 265 -11.60 20.31 -4.14
C PRO A 265 -10.97 21.67 -3.81
N GLU A 266 -11.78 22.72 -3.61
CA GLU A 266 -11.31 24.05 -3.20
C GLU A 266 -10.58 24.01 -1.86
N ALA A 267 -11.17 23.35 -0.85
CA ALA A 267 -10.57 23.24 0.47
C ALA A 267 -9.29 22.38 0.45
N PHE A 268 -9.21 21.42 -0.47
CA PHE A 268 -7.99 20.66 -0.71
C PHE A 268 -6.92 21.52 -1.40
N ASP A 269 -7.28 22.30 -2.42
CA ASP A 269 -6.36 23.24 -3.09
C ASP A 269 -5.79 24.25 -2.07
N GLU A 270 -6.61 24.78 -1.16
CA GLU A 270 -6.16 25.65 -0.07
C GLU A 270 -5.16 24.96 0.86
N HIS A 271 -5.42 23.69 1.21
CA HIS A 271 -4.48 22.88 1.99
C HIS A 271 -3.14 22.69 1.26
N VAL A 272 -3.18 22.40 -0.04
CA VAL A 272 -1.97 22.23 -0.86
C VAL A 272 -1.22 23.55 -0.99
N ALA A 273 -1.91 24.66 -1.21
CA ALA A 273 -1.30 25.98 -1.27
C ALA A 273 -0.54 26.30 0.03
N GLN A 274 -1.18 26.09 1.18
CA GLN A 274 -0.55 26.30 2.49
C GLN A 274 0.61 25.34 2.72
N GLY A 275 0.44 24.05 2.44
CA GLY A 275 1.43 23.01 2.71
C GLY A 275 2.68 23.12 1.84
N LEU A 276 2.55 23.66 0.62
CA LEU A 276 3.66 23.84 -0.32
C LEU A 276 4.15 25.29 -0.43
N GLY A 277 3.54 26.23 0.32
CA GLY A 277 3.88 27.65 0.26
C GLY A 277 3.56 28.32 -1.08
N LEU A 278 2.52 27.86 -1.78
CA LEU A 278 2.08 28.42 -3.06
C LEU A 278 1.15 29.63 -2.83
N PRO A 279 1.23 30.67 -3.69
CA PRO A 279 0.59 31.96 -3.41
C PRO A 279 -0.94 31.94 -3.59
N ASP A 280 -1.48 31.12 -4.48
CA ASP A 280 -2.89 31.07 -4.82
C ASP A 280 -3.29 29.74 -5.48
N ARG A 281 -4.58 29.60 -5.80
CA ARG A 281 -5.16 28.42 -6.43
C ARG A 281 -4.62 28.16 -7.84
N GLU A 282 -4.30 29.21 -8.61
CA GLU A 282 -3.76 29.03 -9.96
C GLU A 282 -2.34 28.44 -9.89
N ALA A 283 -1.52 28.86 -8.92
CA ALA A 283 -0.22 28.25 -8.67
C ALA A 283 -0.33 26.76 -8.28
N VAL A 284 -1.36 26.37 -7.51
CA VAL A 284 -1.64 24.96 -7.21
C VAL A 284 -1.99 24.19 -8.49
N HIS A 285 -2.84 24.74 -9.36
CA HIS A 285 -3.21 24.06 -10.60
C HIS A 285 -2.04 23.98 -11.60
N GLN A 286 -1.17 24.99 -11.64
CA GLN A 286 0.10 24.94 -12.37
C GLN A 286 1.02 23.85 -11.82
N PHE A 287 1.12 23.76 -10.50
CA PHE A 287 1.86 22.69 -9.83
C PHE A 287 1.29 21.32 -10.23
N TYR A 288 -0.02 21.08 -10.17
CA TYR A 288 -0.61 19.80 -10.59
C TYR A 288 -0.32 19.47 -12.05
N ARG A 289 -0.51 20.42 -12.97
CA ARG A 289 -0.22 20.20 -14.40
C ARG A 289 1.23 19.79 -14.64
N ALA A 290 2.17 20.37 -13.88
CA ALA A 290 3.58 20.05 -14.01
C ALA A 290 3.99 18.77 -13.25
N TYR A 291 3.40 18.52 -12.07
CA TYR A 291 3.72 17.36 -11.23
C TYR A 291 3.20 16.06 -11.85
N TYR A 292 1.99 16.11 -12.43
CA TYR A 292 1.35 14.97 -13.10
C TYR A 292 1.54 15.00 -14.62
N ALA A 293 2.53 15.73 -15.15
CA ALA A 293 2.71 15.93 -16.60
C ALA A 293 2.95 14.62 -17.36
N ASP A 294 3.69 13.68 -16.75
CA ASP A 294 4.07 12.41 -17.36
C ASP A 294 3.03 11.29 -17.17
N ASP A 295 1.93 11.59 -16.48
CA ASP A 295 0.82 10.64 -16.36
C ASP A 295 0.19 10.43 -17.74
N HIS A 296 0.01 9.17 -18.08
CA HIS A 296 -0.55 8.73 -19.35
C HIS A 296 -1.47 7.54 -19.12
N LEU A 297 -2.35 7.31 -20.09
CA LEU A 297 -3.23 6.14 -20.12
C LEU A 297 -2.47 4.94 -20.72
N ASP A 298 -2.44 3.81 -20.00
CA ASP A 298 -1.93 2.56 -20.55
C ASP A 298 -2.98 1.92 -21.47
N HIS A 299 -2.82 2.17 -22.77
CA HIS A 299 -3.73 1.67 -23.79
C HIS A 299 -3.84 0.14 -23.81
N ARG A 300 -2.82 -0.61 -23.36
CA ARG A 300 -2.92 -2.07 -23.29
C ARG A 300 -3.98 -2.52 -22.29
N VAL A 301 -4.09 -1.82 -21.17
CA VAL A 301 -5.09 -2.10 -20.14
C VAL A 301 -6.48 -1.65 -20.60
N LEU A 302 -6.57 -0.51 -21.30
CA LEU A 302 -7.81 -0.06 -21.93
C LEU A 302 -8.33 -1.07 -22.96
N ASP A 303 -7.49 -1.48 -23.90
CA ASP A 303 -7.85 -2.42 -24.96
C ASP A 303 -8.31 -3.76 -24.35
N ALA A 304 -7.59 -4.24 -23.33
CA ALA A 304 -7.98 -5.42 -22.56
C ALA A 304 -9.35 -5.27 -21.89
N ALA A 305 -9.60 -4.16 -21.18
CA ALA A 305 -10.87 -3.89 -20.53
C ALA A 305 -12.03 -3.84 -21.54
N GLN A 306 -11.84 -3.20 -22.70
CA GLN A 306 -12.83 -3.14 -23.77
C GLN A 306 -13.09 -4.52 -24.38
N ALA A 307 -12.05 -5.32 -24.62
CA ALA A 307 -12.18 -6.67 -25.15
C ALA A 307 -12.96 -7.62 -24.22
N LEU A 308 -12.94 -7.37 -22.91
CA LEU A 308 -13.65 -8.17 -21.91
C LEU A 308 -15.16 -7.89 -21.84
N ARG A 309 -15.65 -6.70 -22.28
CA ARG A 309 -17.07 -6.29 -22.17
C ARG A 309 -18.06 -7.19 -22.92
N GLY A 310 -17.58 -8.03 -23.85
CA GLY A 310 -18.41 -9.02 -24.55
C GLY A 310 -18.68 -10.31 -23.76
N ARG A 311 -17.90 -10.59 -22.71
CA ARG A 311 -18.00 -11.82 -21.90
C ARG A 311 -18.24 -11.55 -20.42
N TYR A 312 -17.78 -10.42 -19.92
CA TYR A 312 -17.80 -10.08 -18.50
C TYR A 312 -18.45 -8.72 -18.30
N ARG A 313 -19.02 -8.50 -17.11
CA ARG A 313 -19.26 -7.14 -16.63
C ARG A 313 -17.92 -6.50 -16.31
N VAL A 314 -17.62 -5.36 -16.90
CA VAL A 314 -16.35 -4.65 -16.67
C VAL A 314 -16.64 -3.39 -15.88
N ALA A 315 -16.02 -3.26 -14.71
CA ALA A 315 -16.25 -2.15 -13.80
C ALA A 315 -14.95 -1.42 -13.46
N LEU A 316 -15.06 -0.13 -13.15
CA LEU A 316 -13.98 0.69 -12.61
C LEU A 316 -14.33 1.10 -11.17
N LEU A 317 -13.46 0.76 -10.22
CA LEU A 317 -13.57 1.11 -8.81
C LEU A 317 -12.32 1.88 -8.37
N THR A 318 -12.46 3.18 -8.17
CA THR A 318 -11.32 4.07 -7.90
C THR A 318 -11.51 4.89 -6.63
N ASN A 319 -10.41 5.03 -5.87
CA ASN A 319 -10.30 6.09 -4.88
C ASN A 319 -9.85 7.36 -5.60
N ALA A 320 -10.75 8.33 -5.74
CA ALA A 320 -10.46 9.54 -6.49
C ALA A 320 -11.15 10.76 -5.89
N PHE A 321 -10.75 11.93 -6.36
CA PHE A 321 -11.36 13.21 -6.02
C PHE A 321 -12.70 13.41 -6.78
N PRO A 322 -13.57 14.33 -6.32
CA PRO A 322 -14.77 14.72 -7.07
C PRO A 322 -14.43 15.15 -8.50
N ASP A 323 -15.29 14.88 -9.49
CA ASP A 323 -15.07 15.19 -10.92
C ASP A 323 -13.96 14.39 -11.64
N HIS A 324 -13.39 13.35 -11.03
CA HIS A 324 -12.37 12.50 -11.66
C HIS A 324 -12.69 12.11 -13.11
N ALA A 325 -13.89 11.57 -13.37
CA ALA A 325 -14.30 11.15 -14.71
C ALA A 325 -14.34 12.29 -15.74
N ARG A 326 -14.68 13.52 -15.33
CA ARG A 326 -14.63 14.70 -16.21
C ARG A 326 -13.19 15.03 -16.60
N LEU A 327 -12.27 15.04 -15.63
CA LEU A 327 -10.85 15.30 -15.90
C LEU A 327 -10.21 14.21 -16.76
N VAL A 328 -10.58 12.95 -16.55
CA VAL A 328 -10.16 11.83 -17.40
C VAL A 328 -10.64 12.03 -18.84
N GLN A 329 -11.90 12.44 -19.03
CA GLN A 329 -12.44 12.73 -20.36
C GLN A 329 -11.74 13.90 -21.04
N GLU A 330 -11.49 14.99 -20.33
CA GLU A 330 -10.78 16.16 -20.87
C GLU A 330 -9.33 15.83 -21.22
N ARG A 331 -8.66 15.02 -20.40
CA ARG A 331 -7.24 14.70 -20.57
C ARG A 331 -7.00 13.61 -21.62
N TYR A 332 -7.85 12.59 -21.67
CA TYR A 332 -7.61 11.39 -22.47
C TYR A 332 -8.67 11.14 -23.56
N GLY A 333 -9.72 11.96 -23.65
CA GLY A 333 -10.81 11.75 -24.61
C GLY A 333 -11.69 10.53 -24.30
N PHE A 334 -11.63 10.04 -23.07
CA PHE A 334 -12.22 8.80 -22.60
C PHE A 334 -13.19 9.09 -21.45
N ASP A 335 -14.47 8.71 -21.56
CA ASP A 335 -15.44 8.86 -20.46
C ASP A 335 -15.61 7.52 -19.71
N PRO A 336 -15.07 7.39 -18.48
CA PRO A 336 -15.23 6.18 -17.70
C PRO A 336 -16.69 5.77 -17.46
N ARG A 337 -17.62 6.73 -17.45
CA ARG A 337 -19.04 6.42 -17.23
C ARG A 337 -19.69 5.74 -18.42
N ALA A 338 -19.18 5.97 -19.63
CA ALA A 338 -19.67 5.32 -20.85
C ALA A 338 -18.91 4.01 -21.16
N GLU A 339 -17.63 3.98 -20.80
CA GLU A 339 -16.68 2.94 -21.20
C GLU A 339 -16.64 1.73 -20.26
N PHE A 340 -17.23 1.84 -19.07
CA PHE A 340 -17.42 0.73 -18.14
C PHE A 340 -18.91 0.42 -17.95
N ASP A 341 -19.24 -0.84 -17.66
CA ASP A 341 -20.61 -1.23 -17.29
C ASP A 341 -21.01 -0.66 -15.92
N LEU A 342 -20.01 -0.38 -15.07
CA LEU A 342 -20.18 0.30 -13.79
C LEU A 342 -18.94 1.15 -13.49
N TYR A 343 -19.16 2.42 -13.17
CA TYR A 343 -18.15 3.32 -12.63
C TYR A 343 -18.49 3.64 -11.17
N VAL A 344 -17.54 3.40 -10.25
CA VAL A 344 -17.63 3.78 -8.83
C VAL A 344 -16.42 4.63 -8.46
N ASN A 345 -16.71 5.91 -8.17
CA ASN A 345 -15.78 6.86 -7.58
C ASN A 345 -16.04 6.96 -6.08
N SER A 346 -15.00 6.77 -5.28
CA SER A 346 -15.06 6.85 -3.82
C SER A 346 -15.70 8.14 -3.31
N ALA A 347 -15.34 9.30 -3.89
CA ALA A 347 -15.81 10.59 -3.42
C ALA A 347 -17.30 10.83 -3.72
N GLU A 348 -17.82 10.18 -4.77
CA GLU A 348 -19.24 10.26 -5.15
C GLU A 348 -20.12 9.37 -4.28
N VAL A 349 -19.56 8.33 -3.65
CA VAL A 349 -20.31 7.37 -2.83
C VAL A 349 -20.01 7.47 -1.33
N GLY A 350 -19.03 8.29 -0.92
CA GLY A 350 -18.66 8.50 0.48
C GLY A 350 -17.98 7.30 1.14
N LEU A 351 -17.42 6.39 0.34
CA LEU A 351 -16.70 5.19 0.78
C LEU A 351 -15.39 5.11 0.00
N ALA A 352 -14.34 4.55 0.59
CA ALA A 352 -13.05 4.39 -0.08
C ALA A 352 -12.47 2.99 0.16
N LYS A 353 -11.74 2.46 -0.80
CA LYS A 353 -10.89 1.29 -0.58
C LYS A 353 -9.86 1.62 0.51
N PRO A 354 -9.54 0.72 1.45
CA PRO A 354 -9.94 -0.69 1.49
C PRO A 354 -11.19 -1.00 2.35
N ASP A 355 -12.13 -0.07 2.58
CA ASP A 355 -13.36 -0.35 3.33
C ASP A 355 -14.19 -1.45 2.63
N PRO A 356 -14.47 -2.59 3.29
CA PRO A 356 -15.32 -3.65 2.74
C PRO A 356 -16.68 -3.19 2.19
N ALA A 357 -17.22 -2.07 2.68
CA ALA A 357 -18.47 -1.51 2.21
C ALA A 357 -18.43 -1.08 0.73
N ILE A 358 -17.31 -0.55 0.23
CA ILE A 358 -17.22 -0.09 -1.17
C ILE A 358 -17.23 -1.26 -2.15
N TYR A 359 -16.59 -2.37 -1.80
CA TYR A 359 -16.60 -3.59 -2.60
C TYR A 359 -17.99 -4.22 -2.64
N ARG A 360 -18.68 -4.29 -1.49
CA ARG A 360 -20.08 -4.76 -1.44
C ARG A 360 -21.00 -3.91 -2.30
N LEU A 361 -20.84 -2.58 -2.26
CA LEU A 361 -21.58 -1.67 -3.12
C LEU A 361 -21.38 -1.99 -4.62
N VAL A 362 -20.15 -2.28 -5.04
CA VAL A 362 -19.85 -2.70 -6.42
C VAL A 362 -20.52 -4.02 -6.76
N LEU A 363 -20.37 -5.04 -5.91
CA LEU A 363 -20.97 -6.37 -6.10
C LEU A 363 -22.50 -6.29 -6.21
N ASP A 364 -23.14 -5.51 -5.32
CA ASP A 364 -24.59 -5.30 -5.30
C ASP A 364 -25.07 -4.60 -6.58
N ARG A 365 -24.37 -3.56 -7.03
CA ARG A 365 -24.70 -2.84 -8.28
C ARG A 365 -24.49 -3.69 -9.53
N LEU A 366 -23.54 -4.62 -9.51
CA LEU A 366 -23.29 -5.57 -10.60
C LEU A 366 -24.22 -6.79 -10.55
N GLY A 367 -24.82 -7.10 -9.40
CA GLY A 367 -25.64 -8.30 -9.20
C GLY A 367 -24.82 -9.60 -9.22
N ILE A 368 -23.62 -9.58 -8.65
CA ILE A 368 -22.67 -10.71 -8.65
C ILE A 368 -22.26 -11.10 -7.23
N ALA A 369 -21.99 -12.38 -7.02
CA ALA A 369 -21.39 -12.86 -5.78
C ALA A 369 -19.87 -12.57 -5.76
N PRO A 370 -19.24 -12.46 -4.57
CA PRO A 370 -17.81 -12.17 -4.46
C PRO A 370 -16.93 -13.13 -5.28
N GLY A 371 -17.18 -14.44 -5.19
CA GLY A 371 -16.40 -15.47 -5.91
C GLY A 371 -16.62 -15.49 -7.43
N GLU A 372 -17.49 -14.64 -7.97
CA GLU A 372 -17.71 -14.48 -9.41
C GLU A 372 -17.03 -13.21 -9.95
N ALA A 373 -16.29 -12.48 -9.11
CA ALA A 373 -15.59 -11.26 -9.47
C ALA A 373 -14.08 -11.45 -9.37
N VAL A 374 -13.35 -10.82 -10.29
CA VAL A 374 -11.91 -10.57 -10.12
C VAL A 374 -11.67 -9.07 -9.98
N PHE A 375 -10.78 -8.67 -9.08
CA PHE A 375 -10.40 -7.29 -8.82
C PHE A 375 -8.90 -7.06 -9.05
N LEU A 376 -8.55 -6.05 -9.84
CA LEU A 376 -7.18 -5.66 -10.13
C LEU A 376 -6.88 -4.29 -9.52
N ASP A 377 -5.89 -4.22 -8.65
CA ASP A 377 -5.48 -3.00 -7.95
C ASP A 377 -3.99 -3.07 -7.62
N ASP A 378 -3.29 -1.94 -7.66
CA ASP A 378 -1.84 -1.90 -7.44
C ASP A 378 -1.45 -1.95 -5.96
N MET A 379 -2.42 -1.70 -5.07
CA MET A 379 -2.22 -1.66 -3.63
C MET A 379 -2.62 -2.98 -2.96
N VAL A 380 -1.63 -3.65 -2.36
CA VAL A 380 -1.81 -4.93 -1.63
C VAL A 380 -2.94 -4.86 -0.59
N ARG A 381 -3.05 -3.76 0.14
CA ARG A 381 -4.13 -3.56 1.14
C ARG A 381 -5.53 -3.61 0.52
N ASN A 382 -5.69 -3.11 -0.71
CA ASN A 382 -6.97 -3.07 -1.41
C ASN A 382 -7.31 -4.48 -1.93
N THR A 383 -6.32 -5.21 -2.43
CA THR A 383 -6.51 -6.61 -2.85
C THR A 383 -6.76 -7.54 -1.68
N ASP A 384 -6.12 -7.32 -0.53
CA ASP A 384 -6.35 -8.10 0.69
C ASP A 384 -7.77 -7.93 1.21
N ALA A 385 -8.27 -6.69 1.28
CA ALA A 385 -9.63 -6.39 1.71
C ALA A 385 -10.68 -6.98 0.75
N ALA A 386 -10.43 -6.94 -0.55
CA ALA A 386 -11.27 -7.62 -1.54
C ALA A 386 -11.24 -9.14 -1.35
N GLY A 387 -10.05 -9.72 -1.18
CA GLY A 387 -9.85 -11.15 -0.92
C GLY A 387 -10.56 -11.64 0.35
N ALA A 388 -10.56 -10.83 1.42
CA ALA A 388 -11.26 -11.12 2.66
C ALA A 388 -12.80 -11.21 2.49
N LEU A 389 -13.35 -10.66 1.40
CA LEU A 389 -14.75 -10.81 1.02
C LEU A 389 -15.03 -12.00 0.10
N GLY A 390 -13.98 -12.70 -0.35
CA GLY A 390 -14.06 -13.79 -1.33
C GLY A 390 -13.99 -13.31 -2.78
N ILE A 391 -13.59 -12.05 -3.04
CA ILE A 391 -13.30 -11.57 -4.38
C ILE A 391 -11.91 -12.10 -4.79
N HIS A 392 -11.78 -12.65 -5.99
CA HIS A 392 -10.47 -13.01 -6.51
C HIS A 392 -9.68 -11.73 -6.79
N ALA A 393 -8.48 -11.58 -6.24
CA ALA A 393 -7.73 -10.33 -6.35
C ALA A 393 -6.36 -10.55 -7.01
N ILE A 394 -5.96 -9.61 -7.85
CA ILE A 394 -4.64 -9.55 -8.52
C ILE A 394 -3.98 -8.25 -8.11
N VAL A 395 -2.81 -8.34 -7.46
CA VAL A 395 -1.96 -7.17 -7.24
C VAL A 395 -1.34 -6.76 -8.57
N PHE A 396 -1.81 -5.65 -9.11
CA PHE A 396 -1.41 -5.18 -10.43
C PHE A 396 -0.09 -4.41 -10.34
N THR A 397 0.98 -4.95 -10.91
CA THR A 397 2.31 -4.31 -10.85
C THR A 397 2.63 -3.53 -12.11
N ASP A 398 2.25 -4.08 -13.26
CA ASP A 398 2.37 -3.49 -14.58
C ASP A 398 1.41 -4.22 -15.54
N ALA A 399 1.18 -3.64 -16.71
CA ALA A 399 0.23 -4.20 -17.69
C ALA A 399 0.62 -5.59 -18.20
N GLU A 400 1.91 -5.91 -18.35
CA GLU A 400 2.32 -7.21 -18.87
C GLU A 400 2.03 -8.32 -17.84
N ALA A 401 2.51 -8.15 -16.61
CA ALA A 401 2.31 -9.11 -15.54
C ALA A 401 0.84 -9.18 -15.11
N GLY A 402 0.18 -8.03 -14.96
CA GLY A 402 -1.21 -7.95 -14.51
C GLY A 402 -2.19 -8.59 -15.49
N LEU A 403 -2.06 -8.31 -16.80
CA LEU A 403 -2.92 -8.92 -17.82
C LEU A 403 -2.61 -10.40 -18.04
N LYS A 404 -1.34 -10.82 -17.87
CA LYS A 404 -0.98 -12.24 -17.88
C LYS A 404 -1.63 -13.00 -16.71
N ASP A 405 -1.54 -12.45 -15.50
CA ASP A 405 -2.15 -13.04 -14.30
C ASP A 405 -3.68 -13.08 -14.46
N LEU A 406 -4.29 -12.04 -15.04
CA LEU A 406 -5.72 -12.00 -15.34
C LEU A 406 -6.12 -13.06 -16.39
N ALA A 407 -5.39 -13.18 -17.49
CA ALA A 407 -5.65 -14.18 -18.53
C ALA A 407 -5.54 -15.61 -17.98
N ALA A 408 -4.56 -15.87 -17.11
CA ALA A 408 -4.40 -17.16 -16.43
C ALA A 408 -5.61 -17.47 -15.53
N LEU A 409 -6.04 -16.50 -14.72
CA LEU A 409 -7.19 -16.64 -13.83
C LEU A 409 -8.51 -16.82 -14.60
N LEU A 410 -8.69 -16.10 -15.71
CA LEU A 410 -9.87 -16.25 -16.58
C LEU A 410 -9.82 -17.54 -17.43
N GLY A 411 -8.68 -18.23 -17.49
CA GLY A 411 -8.50 -19.46 -18.26
C GLY A 411 -8.51 -19.26 -19.78
N HIS A 412 -8.31 -18.03 -20.27
CA HIS A 412 -8.25 -17.74 -21.70
C HIS A 412 -7.42 -16.47 -21.98
N PRO A 413 -6.82 -16.34 -23.17
CA PRO A 413 -6.05 -15.14 -23.52
C PRO A 413 -6.95 -13.90 -23.57
N ILE A 414 -6.34 -12.74 -23.27
CA ILE A 414 -6.93 -11.42 -23.47
C ILE A 414 -6.30 -10.84 -24.74
N PRO A 415 -7.10 -10.36 -25.72
CA PRO A 415 -6.61 -9.86 -27.01
C PRO A 415 -5.60 -8.73 -26.93
#